data_AF-A0A7C5N3Q2-F1
#
_entry.id   AF-A0A7C5N3Q2-F1
#
_cell.length_a   1.000
_cell.length_b   1.000
_cell.length_c   1.000
_cell.angle_alpha   90.00
_cell.angle_beta   90.00
_cell.angle_gamma   90.00
#
_symmetry.space_group_name_H-M   'P 1'
#
loop_
_entity.id
_entity.type
_entity.pdbx_description
1 polymer ?
#
loop_
_entity_poly.entity_id
_entity_poly.type
_entity_poly.pdbx_seq_one_letter_code
_entity_poly.pdbx_strand_id
1 'polypeptide(L)' 'MAHRRRRKGVALTRQRAAHIKFLLETTDLNHAQIAAQVDCINQGRVSEVAQGKRFSDVAADEFKEDDNGDQPSLW' A
#
# COMPACT_ATOMS: atom_id res chain seq x y z
N MET A 1 12.79 -16.52 26.90
CA MET A 1 11.87 -16.60 25.75
C MET A 1 11.30 -15.21 25.49
N ALA A 2 11.79 -14.50 24.46
CA ALA A 2 11.33 -13.14 24.17
C ALA A 2 9.88 -13.14 23.67
N HIS A 3 8.95 -12.58 24.46
CA HIS A 3 7.57 -12.36 24.01
C HIS A 3 7.57 -11.23 22.99
N ARG A 4 7.62 -11.59 21.69
CA ARG A 4 7.58 -10.63 20.58
C ARG A 4 6.21 -9.95 20.61
N ARG A 5 6.13 -8.75 21.19
CA ARG A 5 4.96 -7.87 21.03
C ARG A 5 4.70 -7.76 19.54
N ARG A 6 3.61 -8.38 19.05
CA ARG A 6 3.18 -8.22 17.66
C ARG A 6 2.87 -6.73 17.49
N ARG A 7 3.77 -5.98 16.86
CA ARG A 7 3.45 -4.60 16.46
C ARG A 7 2.18 -4.70 15.63
N LYS A 8 1.15 -3.97 16.02
CA LYS A 8 -0.12 -3.90 15.29
C LYS A 8 0.20 -3.15 13.99
N GLY A 9 0.60 -3.91 12.97
CA GLY A 9 0.95 -3.35 11.68
C GLY A 9 -0.26 -2.65 11.08
N VAL A 10 0.01 -1.63 10.28
CA VAL A 10 -1.00 -0.92 9.50
C VAL A 10 -1.91 -1.93 8.77
N ALA A 11 -3.23 -1.78 8.92
CA ALA A 11 -4.18 -2.70 8.32
C ALA A 11 -4.15 -2.56 6.79
N LEU A 12 -4.06 -3.67 6.07
CA LEU A 12 -4.17 -3.64 4.61
C LEU A 12 -5.66 -3.48 4.26
N THR A 13 -6.04 -2.32 3.73
CA THR A 13 -7.41 -1.98 3.33
C THR A 13 -7.59 -2.15 1.82
N ARG A 14 -8.85 -2.15 1.35
CA ARG A 14 -9.18 -2.22 -0.08
C ARG A 14 -8.52 -1.09 -0.87
N GLN A 15 -8.58 0.13 -0.34
CA GLN A 15 -7.95 1.31 -0.91
C GLN A 15 -6.43 1.19 -1.01
N ARG A 16 -5.76 0.71 0.04
CA ARG A 16 -4.31 0.46 0.01
C ARG A 16 -3.94 -0.61 -1.01
N ALA A 17 -4.76 -1.65 -1.15
CA ALA A 17 -4.54 -2.67 -2.18
C ALA A 17 -4.70 -2.10 -3.60
N ALA A 18 -5.68 -1.23 -3.82
CA ALA A 18 -5.83 -0.51 -5.08
C ALA A 18 -4.61 0.38 -5.36
N HIS A 19 -4.13 1.13 -4.36
CA HIS A 19 -2.93 1.97 -4.46
C HIS A 19 -1.68 1.13 -4.79
N ILE A 20 -1.50 -0.03 -4.15
CA ILE A 20 -0.41 -0.96 -4.47
C ILE A 20 -0.48 -1.41 -5.94
N LYS A 21 -1.66 -1.80 -6.43
CA LYS A 21 -1.84 -2.24 -7.82
C LYS A 21 -1.59 -1.09 -8.80
N PHE A 22 -2.07 0.11 -8.49
CA PHE A 22 -1.79 1.32 -9.25
C PHE A 22 -0.28 1.57 -9.37
N LEU A 23 0.47 1.51 -8.28
CA LEU A 23 1.93 1.70 -8.32
C LEU A 23 2.65 0.59 -9.08
N LEU A 24 2.19 -0.66 -8.98
CA LEU A 24 2.75 -1.78 -9.75
C LEU A 24 2.53 -1.63 -11.26
N GLU A 25 1.44 -0.99 -11.69
CA GLU A 25 1.11 -0.81 -13.11
C GLU A 25 1.71 0.47 -13.70
N THR A 26 1.86 1.53 -12.88
CA THR A 26 2.27 2.87 -13.35
C THR A 26 3.74 3.20 -13.11
N THR A 27 4.44 2.41 -12.29
CA THR A 27 5.85 2.68 -11.92
C THR A 27 6.71 1.43 -11.96
N ASP A 28 8.03 1.61 -12.12
CA ASP A 28 9.02 0.53 -12.01
C ASP A 28 9.46 0.26 -10.55
N LEU A 29 8.69 0.71 -9.57
CA LEU A 29 9.05 0.57 -8.16
C LEU A 29 9.01 -0.90 -7.74
N ASN A 30 10.03 -1.32 -6.99
CA ASN A 30 10.02 -2.66 -6.41
C ASN A 30 9.09 -2.73 -5.18
N HIS A 31 8.76 -3.95 -4.75
CA HIS A 31 7.85 -4.16 -3.62
C HIS A 31 8.28 -3.48 -2.32
N ALA A 32 9.57 -3.28 -2.07
CA ALA A 32 10.06 -2.62 -0.86
C ALA A 32 9.84 -1.10 -0.93
N GLN A 33 10.04 -0.50 -2.10
CA GLN A 33 9.75 0.91 -2.35
C GLN A 33 8.25 1.19 -2.27
N ILE A 34 7.43 0.35 -2.90
CA ILE A 34 5.96 0.45 -2.80
C ILE A 34 5.50 0.31 -1.35
N ALA A 35 6.06 -0.65 -0.60
CA ALA A 35 5.73 -0.83 0.81
C ALA A 35 6.06 0.40 1.67
N ALA A 36 7.15 1.11 1.35
CA ALA A 36 7.51 2.35 2.02
C ALA A 36 6.55 3.50 1.68
N GLN A 37 6.08 3.58 0.42
CA GLN A 37 5.13 4.62 -0.02
C GLN A 37 3.72 4.38 0.53
N VAL A 38 3.26 3.14 0.56
CA VAL A 38 1.92 2.78 1.04
C VAL A 38 1.96 2.55 2.56
N ASP A 39 2.10 3.64 3.33
CA ASP A 39 2.04 3.67 4.80
C ASP A 39 3.02 2.73 5.53
N CYS A 40 4.23 2.53 4.98
CA CYS A 40 5.24 1.66 5.58
C CYS A 40 4.73 0.24 5.91
N ILE A 41 3.92 -0.35 5.03
CA ILE A 41 3.46 -1.73 5.19
C ILE A 41 4.60 -2.73 5.02
N ASN A 42 4.36 -3.99 5.35
CA ASN A 42 5.34 -5.04 5.11
C ASN A 42 5.39 -5.38 3.60
N GLN A 43 6.58 -5.42 3.00
CA GLN A 43 6.81 -5.87 1.62
C GLN A 43 6.11 -7.20 1.29
N GLY A 44 6.05 -8.14 2.24
CA GLY A 44 5.34 -9.41 2.04
C GLY A 44 3.86 -9.21 1.69
N ARG A 45 3.22 -8.17 2.24
CA ARG A 45 1.82 -7.84 1.91
C ARG A 45 1.67 -7.25 0.52
N VAL A 46 2.66 -6.50 0.04
CA VAL A 46 2.68 -6.02 -1.35
C VAL A 46 2.70 -7.21 -2.31
N SER A 47 3.56 -8.20 -2.03
CA SER A 47 3.63 -9.44 -2.82
C SER A 47 2.31 -10.23 -2.81
N GLU A 48 1.64 -10.32 -1.65
CA GLU A 48 0.32 -10.97 -1.56
C GLU A 48 -0.74 -10.29 -2.45
N VAL A 49 -0.71 -8.96 -2.55
CA VAL A 49 -1.62 -8.18 -3.42
C VAL A 49 -1.23 -8.32 -4.89
N ALA A 50 0.05 -8.22 -5.21
CA ALA A 50 0.57 -8.39 -6.57
C ALA A 50 0.23 -9.77 -7.16
N GLN A 51 0.31 -10.82 -6.33
CA GLN A 51 -0.04 -12.19 -6.71
C GLN A 51 -1.56 -12.45 -6.72
N GLY A 52 -2.39 -11.48 -6.34
CA GLY A 52 -3.84 -11.63 -6.23
C GLY A 52 -4.31 -12.54 -5.07
N LYS A 53 -3.43 -12.92 -4.14
CA LYS A 53 -3.79 -13.73 -2.94
C LYS A 53 -4.68 -12.94 -1.97
N ARG A 54 -4.57 -11.62 -1.99
CA ARG A 54 -5.43 -10.70 -1.23
C ARG A 54 -5.95 -9.63 -2.16
N PHE A 55 -7.22 -9.26 -1.97
CA PHE A 55 -7.85 -8.21 -2.76
C PHE A 55 -7.78 -8.50 -4.28
N SER A 56 -8.06 -9.76 -4.67
CA SER A 56 -8.12 -10.18 -6.07
C SER A 56 -9.13 -9.36 -6.87
N ASP A 57 -10.27 -9.07 -6.24
CA ASP A 57 -11.40 -8.32 -6.80
C ASP A 57 -11.22 -6.79 -6.81
N VAL A 58 -10.02 -6.30 -6.44
CA VAL A 58 -9.72 -4.87 -6.45
C VAL A 58 -8.94 -4.52 -7.70
N ALA A 59 -9.42 -3.57 -8.49
CA ALA A 59 -8.66 -3.05 -9.63
C ALA A 59 -7.72 -1.90 -9.23
N ALA A 60 -6.66 -1.67 -10.02
CA ALA A 60 -5.80 -0.48 -9.85
C ALA A 60 -6.59 0.82 -10.05
N ASP A 61 -7.55 0.83 -10.99
CA ASP A 61 -8.43 1.96 -11.32
C ASP A 61 -9.37 2.37 -10.15
N GLU A 62 -9.62 1.45 -9.21
CA GLU A 62 -10.38 1.78 -8.00
C GLU A 62 -9.59 2.66 -7.02
N PHE A 63 -8.29 2.87 -7.26
CA PHE A 63 -7.50 3.85 -6.52
C PHE A 63 -7.97 5.25 -6.90
N LYS A 64 -8.86 5.79 -6.08
CA LYS A 64 -9.03 7.23 -6.00
C LYS A 64 -7.86 7.74 -5.18
N GLU A 65 -6.90 8.36 -5.85
CA GLU A 65 -6.00 9.31 -5.19
C GLU A 65 -6.95 10.32 -4.56
N ASP A 66 -7.17 10.19 -3.24
CA ASP A 66 -7.85 11.24 -2.51
C ASP A 66 -6.97 12.47 -2.74
N ASP A 67 -7.43 13.36 -3.61
CA ASP A 67 -7.00 14.74 -3.75
C ASP A 67 -7.25 15.45 -2.41
N ASN A 68 -6.57 15.00 -1.35
CA ASN A 68 -6.20 15.88 -0.27
C ASN A 68 -5.04 16.69 -0.83
N GLY A 69 -5.39 17.68 -1.66
CA GLY A 69 -4.62 18.88 -1.89
C GLY A 69 -4.42 19.68 -0.59
N ASP A 70 -3.98 19.03 0.49
CA ASP A 70 -3.42 19.68 1.67
C ASP A 70 -1.95 20.04 1.39
N GLN A 71 -1.75 20.75 0.29
CA GLN A 71 -0.79 21.84 0.26
C GLN A 71 -1.60 23.05 -0.22
N PRO A 72 -1.86 24.02 0.67
CA PRO A 72 -0.81 25.01 0.87
C PRO A 72 -0.81 25.65 2.26
N SER A 73 0.38 25.85 2.81
CA SER A 73 0.74 27.21 3.22
C SER A 73 2.27 27.37 3.31
N LEU A 74 2.82 28.04 2.31
CA LEU A 74 4.03 28.86 2.41
C LEU A 74 3.94 29.73 3.68
N TRP A 75 4.69 29.38 4.73
CA TRP A 75 5.14 30.30 5.79
C TRP A 75 6.55 29.90 6.19
#